data_AF-A0AAE3H7Z8-F1
#
_entry.id   AF-A0AAE3H7Z8-F1
#
_cell.length_a   1.000
_cell.length_b   1.000
_cell.length_c   1.000
_cell.angle_alpha   90.00
_cell.angle_beta   90.00
_cell.angle_gamma   90.00
#
_symmetry.space_group_name_H-M   'P 1'
#
loop_
_entity.id
_entity.type
_entity.pdbx_description
1 polymer ?
#
loop_
_entity_poly.entity_id
_entity_poly.type
_entity_poly.pdbx_seq_one_letter_code
_entity_poly.pdbx_strand_id
1 'polypeptide(L)'
;MKKLSSPFFVKYRFYIISSLVLAVWLIFFDRSNLIKQFEMIVELNHLESEKEFFENELKNIKQEEREVLGSYASLEKYAREKYLMKKEGETVFVLVDENDKPLIEKE
;
A
#
# COMPACT_ATOMS: atom_id res chain seq x y z
N MET A 1 37.83 -4.48 46.37
CA MET A 1 36.89 -5.20 45.49
C MET A 1 35.82 -5.87 46.36
N LYS A 2 34.64 -5.27 46.50
CA LYS A 2 33.57 -5.84 47.35
C LYS A 2 32.95 -7.04 46.63
N LYS A 3 33.03 -8.24 47.23
CA LYS A 3 32.30 -9.42 46.75
C LYS A 3 30.81 -9.12 46.87
N LEU A 4 30.17 -8.88 45.74
CA LEU A 4 28.73 -8.69 45.63
C LEU A 4 28.03 -10.06 45.66
N SER A 5 28.31 -10.89 46.67
CA SER A 5 27.58 -12.14 46.87
C SER A 5 26.48 -11.88 47.89
N SER A 6 25.36 -11.33 47.42
CA SER A 6 24.14 -11.36 48.21
C SER A 6 23.78 -12.83 48.45
N PRO A 7 23.60 -13.28 49.71
CA PRO A 7 23.39 -14.68 50.06
C PRO A 7 22.13 -15.28 49.41
N PHE A 8 21.21 -14.43 48.98
CA PHE A 8 20.02 -14.78 48.24
C PHE A 8 20.35 -15.35 46.84
N PHE A 9 21.21 -14.68 46.08
CA PHE A 9 21.57 -15.10 44.72
C PHE A 9 22.37 -16.40 44.69
N VAL A 10 23.14 -16.70 45.75
CA VAL A 10 23.88 -17.95 45.85
C VAL A 10 22.95 -19.13 46.16
N LYS A 11 21.96 -18.93 47.05
CA LYS A 11 20.97 -19.96 47.42
C LYS A 11 20.00 -20.29 46.28
N TYR A 12 19.57 -19.29 45.52
CA TYR A 12 18.61 -19.47 44.42
C TYR A 12 19.26 -19.56 43.03
N ARG A 13 20.60 -19.65 42.96
CA ARG A 13 21.35 -19.63 41.70
C ARG A 13 20.85 -20.66 40.68
N PHE A 14 20.53 -21.86 41.14
CA PHE A 14 20.00 -22.93 40.29
C PHE A 14 18.66 -22.54 39.66
N TYR A 15 17.71 -22.03 40.45
CA TYR A 15 16.39 -21.60 39.98
C TYR A 15 16.47 -20.41 39.01
N ILE A 16 17.37 -19.46 39.27
CA ILE A 16 17.59 -18.31 38.39
C ILE A 16 18.16 -18.78 37.05
N ILE A 17 19.18 -19.64 37.07
CA ILE A 17 19.78 -20.17 35.84
C ILE A 17 18.77 -21.03 35.07
N SER A 18 18.05 -21.93 35.75
CA SER A 18 17.05 -22.78 35.09
C SER A 18 15.90 -21.95 34.51
N SER A 19 15.44 -20.92 35.21
CA SER A 19 14.42 -20.00 34.72
C SER A 19 14.91 -19.17 33.53
N LEU A 20 16.18 -18.76 33.53
CA LEU A 20 16.75 -17.99 32.43
C LEU A 20 16.94 -18.86 31.19
N VAL A 21 17.38 -20.11 31.36
CA VAL A 21 17.47 -21.10 30.27
C VAL A 21 16.07 -21.42 29.73
N LEU A 22 15.08 -21.61 30.60
CA LEU A 22 13.69 -21.83 30.19
C LEU A 22 13.10 -20.62 29.48
N ALA A 23 13.37 -19.39 29.95
CA ALA A 23 12.91 -18.17 29.31
C ALA A 23 13.54 -18.01 27.92
N VAL A 24 14.86 -18.25 27.79
CA VAL A 24 15.53 -18.27 26.49
C VAL A 24 14.94 -19.37 25.59
N TRP A 25 14.63 -20.55 26.13
CA TRP A 25 13.99 -21.61 25.37
C TRP A 25 12.61 -21.20 24.84
N LEU A 26 11.77 -20.60 25.67
CA LEU A 26 10.44 -20.13 25.28
C LEU A 26 10.48 -18.94 24.31
N ILE A 27 11.53 -18.14 24.33
CA ILE A 27 11.68 -16.98 23.43
C ILE A 27 12.25 -17.38 22.06
N PHE A 28 13.21 -18.32 22.02
CA PHE A 28 13.97 -18.66 20.81
C PHE A 28 13.58 -19.99 20.16
N PHE A 29 13.17 -20.99 20.94
CA PHE A 29 12.91 -22.35 20.45
C PHE A 29 11.42 -22.70 20.42
N ASP A 30 10.57 -22.01 21.18
CA ASP A 30 9.12 -22.25 21.15
C ASP A 30 8.48 -21.66 19.88
N ARG A 31 7.37 -22.25 19.44
CA ARG A 31 6.71 -21.94 18.16
C ARG A 31 6.12 -20.53 18.09
N SER A 32 6.01 -19.83 19.23
CA SER A 32 5.62 -18.43 19.33
C SER A 32 6.82 -17.51 19.03
N ASN A 33 7.42 -17.68 17.84
CA ASN A 33 8.51 -16.83 17.40
C ASN A 33 8.01 -15.39 17.25
N LEU A 34 8.59 -14.46 18.02
CA LEU A 34 8.34 -13.02 17.87
C LEU A 34 8.61 -12.54 16.43
N ILE A 35 9.54 -13.20 15.74
CA ILE A 35 9.85 -12.97 14.33
C ILE A 35 8.63 -13.22 13.44
N LYS A 36 7.93 -14.33 13.63
CA LYS A 36 6.73 -14.66 12.84
C LYS A 36 5.58 -13.69 13.11
N GLN A 37 5.43 -13.23 14.35
CA GLN A 37 4.43 -12.21 14.67
C GLN A 37 4.74 -10.89 14.00
N PHE A 38 6.03 -10.51 13.94
CA PHE A 38 6.45 -9.31 13.21
C PHE A 38 6.19 -9.44 11.71
N GLU A 39 6.57 -10.56 11.09
CA GLU A 39 6.28 -10.84 9.68
C GLU A 39 4.79 -10.74 9.38
N MET A 40 3.95 -11.32 10.24
CA MET A 40 2.49 -11.28 10.09
C MET A 40 1.92 -9.86 10.20
N ILE A 41 2.47 -9.00 11.06
CA ILE A 41 2.05 -7.59 11.16
C ILE A 41 2.44 -6.82 9.88
N VAL A 42 3.64 -7.07 9.35
CA VAL A 42 4.08 -6.45 8.09
C VAL A 42 3.19 -6.90 6.94
N GLU A 43 2.90 -8.20 6.84
CA GLU A 43 2.00 -8.76 5.83
C GLU A 43 0.59 -8.20 5.96
N LEU A 44 0.07 -8.06 7.19
CA LEU A 44 -1.25 -7.46 7.44
C LEU A 44 -1.31 -6.01 6.94
N ASN A 45 -0.31 -5.20 7.27
CA ASN A 45 -0.25 -3.81 6.79
C ASN A 45 -0.13 -3.74 5.26
N HIS A 46 0.61 -4.68 4.66
CA HIS A 46 0.72 -4.75 3.21
C HIS A 46 -0.63 -5.07 2.55
N LEU A 47 -1.34 -6.10 3.03
CA LEU A 47 -2.66 -6.47 2.54
C LEU A 47 -3.69 -5.34 2.73
N GLU A 48 -3.61 -4.61 3.85
CA GLU A 48 -4.49 -3.47 4.09
C GLU A 48 -4.21 -2.32 3.11
N SER A 49 -2.93 -2.05 2.81
CA SER A 49 -2.56 -1.06 1.79
C SER A 49 -2.99 -1.46 0.37
N GLU A 50 -2.88 -2.75 0.01
CA GLU A 50 -3.35 -3.26 -1.28
C GLU A 50 -4.87 -3.13 -1.39
N LYS A 51 -5.60 -3.47 -0.31
CA LYS A 51 -7.04 -3.31 -0.27
C LYS A 51 -7.44 -1.85 -0.49
N GLU A 52 -6.82 -0.91 0.23
CA GLU A 52 -7.11 0.51 0.07
C GLU A 52 -6.81 1.00 -1.35
N PHE A 53 -5.70 0.55 -1.95
CA PHE A 53 -5.36 0.85 -3.34
C PHE A 53 -6.46 0.38 -4.30
N PHE A 54 -6.89 -0.89 -4.21
CA PHE A 54 -7.92 -1.42 -5.11
C PHE A 54 -9.30 -0.80 -4.88
N GLU A 55 -9.65 -0.44 -3.63
CA GLU A 55 -10.90 0.27 -3.36
C GLU A 55 -10.92 1.66 -4.00
N ASN A 56 -9.79 2.38 -3.95
CA ASN A 56 -9.65 3.66 -4.62
C ASN A 56 -9.67 3.52 -6.15
N GLU A 57 -8.95 2.55 -6.70
CA GLU A 57 -8.93 2.30 -8.14
C GLU A 57 -10.33 1.91 -8.66
N LEU A 58 -11.06 1.08 -7.91
CA LEU A 58 -12.43 0.72 -8.23
C LEU A 58 -13.36 1.94 -8.23
N LYS A 59 -13.15 2.89 -7.31
CA LYS A 59 -13.93 4.14 -7.28
C LYS A 59 -13.66 4.99 -8.52
N ASN A 60 -12.40 5.08 -8.95
CA ASN A 60 -12.00 5.79 -10.17
C ASN A 60 -12.62 5.14 -11.40
N ILE A 61 -12.48 3.82 -11.56
CA ILE A 61 -13.05 3.06 -12.67
C ILE A 61 -14.58 3.21 -12.72
N LYS A 62 -15.27 3.15 -11.57
CA LYS A 62 -16.73 3.38 -11.53
C LYS A 62 -17.13 4.81 -11.91
N GLN A 63 -16.26 5.78 -11.69
CA GLN A 63 -16.49 7.14 -12.16
C GLN A 63 -16.31 7.23 -13.67
N GLU A 64 -15.21 6.72 -14.20
CA GLU A 64 -14.96 6.65 -15.64
C GLU A 64 -16.06 5.87 -16.38
N GLU A 65 -16.52 4.76 -15.82
CA GLU A 65 -17.62 3.97 -16.36
C GLU A 65 -18.89 4.80 -16.50
N ARG A 66 -19.23 5.65 -15.53
CA ARG A 66 -20.39 6.55 -15.64
C ARG A 66 -20.18 7.62 -16.71
N GLU A 67 -18.96 8.10 -16.88
CA GLU A 67 -18.61 9.08 -17.91
C GLU A 67 -18.69 8.46 -19.32
N VAL A 68 -18.37 7.18 -19.47
CA VAL A 68 -18.42 6.46 -20.75
C VAL A 68 -19.82 5.90 -21.04
N LEU A 69 -20.44 5.19 -20.10
CA LEU A 69 -21.66 4.41 -20.29
C LEU A 69 -22.94 5.15 -19.86
N GLY A 70 -22.83 6.28 -19.16
CA GLY A 70 -23.98 6.96 -18.57
C GLY A 70 -24.95 7.59 -19.59
N SER A 71 -24.46 8.05 -20.73
CA SER A 71 -25.29 8.53 -21.83
C SER A 71 -24.50 8.65 -23.13
N TYR A 72 -25.18 8.73 -24.28
CA TYR A 72 -24.53 8.98 -25.58
C TYR A 72 -23.72 10.29 -25.59
N ALA A 73 -24.23 11.34 -24.92
CA ALA A 73 -23.54 12.63 -24.82
C ALA A 73 -22.26 12.54 -23.97
N SER A 74 -22.31 11.76 -22.89
CA SER A 74 -21.14 11.51 -22.03
C SER A 74 -20.07 10.69 -22.76
N LEU A 75 -20.49 9.65 -23.50
CA LEU A 75 -19.62 8.84 -24.35
C LEU A 75 -18.94 9.69 -25.43
N GLU A 76 -19.71 10.53 -26.13
CA GLU A 76 -19.17 11.42 -27.16
C GLU A 76 -18.16 12.41 -26.57
N LYS A 77 -18.46 13.00 -25.41
CA LYS A 77 -17.53 13.87 -24.69
C LYS A 77 -16.24 13.13 -24.33
N TYR A 78 -16.33 11.92 -23.77
CA TYR A 78 -15.17 11.10 -23.42
C TYR A 78 -14.32 10.75 -24.65
N ALA A 79 -14.94 10.32 -25.75
CA ALA A 79 -14.27 10.01 -27.01
C ALA A 79 -13.56 11.25 -27.61
N ARG A 80 -14.18 12.43 -27.52
CA ARG A 80 -13.62 13.69 -28.03
C ARG A 80 -12.51 14.26 -27.14
N GLU A 81 -12.63 14.17 -25.83
CA GLU A 81 -11.63 14.75 -24.91
C GLU A 81 -10.44 13.82 -24.68
N LYS A 82 -10.66 12.51 -24.55
CA LYS A 82 -9.61 11.54 -24.25
C LYS A 82 -8.90 11.04 -25.51
N TYR A 83 -9.65 10.81 -26.59
CA TYR A 83 -9.15 10.19 -27.81
C TYR A 83 -9.20 11.11 -29.03
N LEU A 84 -9.65 12.37 -28.88
CA LEU A 84 -9.77 13.35 -29.97
C LEU A 84 -10.53 12.81 -31.19
N MET A 85 -11.53 11.95 -30.95
CA MET A 85 -12.33 11.36 -32.02
C MET A 85 -13.20 12.41 -32.73
N LYS A 86 -13.33 12.27 -34.05
CA LYS A 86 -14.15 13.12 -34.91
C LYS A 86 -15.28 12.32 -35.57
N LYS A 87 -16.39 12.97 -35.88
CA LYS A 87 -17.47 12.35 -36.65
C LYS A 87 -17.13 12.34 -38.15
N GLU A 88 -17.72 11.42 -38.91
CA GLU A 88 -17.63 11.46 -40.37
C GLU A 88 -18.20 12.78 -40.92
N GLY A 89 -17.42 13.44 -41.78
CA GLY A 89 -17.75 14.76 -42.33
C GLY A 89 -17.34 15.96 -41.45
N GLU A 90 -16.78 15.73 -40.25
CA GLU A 90 -16.32 16.80 -39.36
C GLU A 90 -14.84 17.14 -39.60
N THR A 91 -14.51 18.44 -39.64
CA THR A 91 -13.13 18.94 -39.76
C THR A 91 -12.70 19.53 -38.43
N VAL A 92 -11.73 18.90 -37.77
CA VAL A 92 -11.18 19.32 -36.47
C VAL A 92 -9.91 20.13 -36.71
N PHE A 93 -9.81 21.32 -36.12
CA PHE A 93 -8.64 22.18 -36.19
C PHE A 93 -7.92 22.18 -34.85
N VAL A 94 -6.64 21.82 -34.83
CA VAL A 94 -5.77 21.96 -33.66
C VAL A 94 -5.05 23.30 -33.79
N LEU A 95 -5.27 24.21 -32.84
CA LEU A 95 -4.58 25.49 -32.83
C LEU A 95 -3.18 25.30 -32.24
N VAL A 96 -2.17 25.69 -33.00
CA VAL A 96 -0.75 25.63 -32.62
C VAL A 96 -0.15 27.04 -32.59
N ASP A 97 0.87 27.24 -31.74
CA ASP A 97 1.64 28.47 -31.68
C ASP A 97 2.63 28.62 -32.85
N GLU A 98 3.38 29.72 -32.88
CA GLU A 98 4.41 30.00 -33.90
C GLU A 98 5.57 28.98 -33.93
N ASN A 99 5.64 28.10 -32.92
CA ASN A 99 6.64 27.05 -32.75
C ASN A 99 6.04 25.63 -32.91
N ASP A 100 4.87 25.50 -33.56
CA ASP A 100 4.14 24.25 -33.77
C ASP A 100 3.70 23.53 -32.47
N LYS A 101 3.59 24.24 -31.35
CA LYS A 101 3.12 23.67 -30.08
C LYS A 101 1.60 23.84 -29.92
N PRO A 102 0.86 22.78 -29.53
CA PRO A 102 -0.58 22.89 -29.31
C PRO A 102 -0.89 23.91 -28.20
N LEU A 103 -1.81 24.85 -28.46
CA LEU A 103 -2.19 25.89 -27.50
C LEU A 103 -3.00 25.35 -26.31
N ILE A 104 -3.48 24.11 -26.39
CA ILE A 104 -4.25 23.44 -25.35
C ILE A 104 -3.33 22.45 -24.64
N GLU A 105 -2.39 22.98 -23.85
CA GLU A 105 -1.69 22.21 -22.83
C GLU A 105 -2.65 22.15 -21.63
N LYS A 106 -3.43 21.06 -21.53
CA LYS A 106 -4.21 20.78 -20.32
C LYS A 106 -3.27 20.16 -19.30
N GLU A 107 -3.05 20.88 -18.19
CA GLU A 107 -2.51 20.33 -16.93
C GLU A 107 -3.23 19.04 -16.52
#